data_AF-A0A350ALC9-F1
#
_entry.id   AF-A0A350ALC9-F1
#
_cell.length_a   1.000
_cell.length_b   1.000
_cell.length_c   1.000
_cell.angle_alpha   90.00
_cell.angle_beta   90.00
_cell.angle_gamma   90.00
#
_symmetry.space_group_name_H-M   'P 1'
#
loop_
_entity.id
_entity.type
_entity.pdbx_description
1 polymer ?
#
loop_
_entity_poly.entity_id
_entity_poly.type
_entity_poly.pdbx_seq_one_letter_code
_entity_poly.pdbx_strand_id
1 'polypeptide(L)' 'LKSVNALGIGTQGFGGKITALAVHVETFPAHIASMPLAVNLQCHAARHKEALL' A
#
# COMPACT_ATOMS: atom_id res chain seq x y z
N LEU A 1 -4.48 -4.34 -5.83
CA LEU A 1 -5.27 -3.12 -6.13
C LEU A 1 -6.79 -3.35 -6.08
N LYS A 2 -7.37 -4.23 -6.93
CA LYS A 2 -8.83 -4.44 -7.02
C LYS A 2 -9.51 -4.70 -5.66
N SER A 3 -8.94 -5.57 -4.84
CA SER A 3 -9.50 -5.94 -3.53
C SER A 3 -9.60 -4.74 -2.57
N VAL A 4 -8.60 -3.85 -2.55
CA VAL A 4 -8.59 -2.67 -1.68
C VAL A 4 -9.63 -1.65 -2.12
N ASN A 5 -9.76 -1.45 -3.43
CA ASN A 5 -10.76 -0.52 -3.99
C ASN A 5 -12.20 -1.06 -3.89
N ALA A 6 -12.38 -2.39 -3.87
CA ALA A 6 -13.68 -3.03 -3.68
C ALA A 6 -14.26 -2.82 -2.26
N LEU A 7 -13.44 -2.42 -1.27
CA LEU A 7 -13.91 -2.11 0.08
C LEU A 7 -14.82 -0.88 0.14
N GLY A 8 -14.85 -0.05 -0.90
CA GLY A 8 -15.75 1.12 -0.97
C GLY A 8 -15.40 2.27 -0.03
N ILE A 9 -14.26 2.19 0.68
CA ILE A 9 -13.79 3.20 1.65
C ILE A 9 -13.59 4.56 0.98
N GLY A 10 -13.05 4.58 -0.24
CA GLY A 10 -12.83 5.79 -1.02
C GLY A 10 -11.75 6.72 -0.45
N THR A 11 -11.57 7.87 -1.09
CA THR A 11 -10.53 8.84 -0.74
C THR A 11 -10.81 9.45 0.63
N GLN A 12 -9.80 9.42 1.51
CA GLN A 12 -9.90 9.94 2.89
C GLN A 12 -11.03 9.32 3.74
N GLY A 13 -11.62 8.19 3.32
CA GLY A 13 -12.68 7.51 4.05
C GLY A 13 -14.09 8.07 3.86
N PHE A 14 -14.31 8.99 2.91
CA PHE A 14 -15.64 9.55 2.62
C PHE A 14 -16.52 8.66 1.71
N GLY A 15 -16.10 7.41 1.50
CA GLY A 15 -16.74 6.51 0.54
C GLY A 15 -16.28 6.76 -0.89
N GLY A 16 -16.45 5.76 -1.76
CA GLY A 16 -16.19 5.88 -3.19
C GLY A 16 -15.46 4.70 -3.79
N LYS A 17 -15.06 4.85 -5.07
CA LYS A 17 -14.49 3.75 -5.87
C LYS A 17 -12.98 3.56 -5.70
N ILE A 18 -12.25 4.61 -5.31
CA ILE A 18 -10.78 4.62 -5.28
C ILE A 18 -10.30 4.87 -3.85
N THR A 19 -9.75 3.83 -3.23
CA THR A 19 -9.12 3.89 -1.90
C THR A 19 -7.60 3.98 -2.03
N ALA A 20 -7.01 3.20 -2.95
CA ALA A 20 -5.59 3.19 -3.23
C ALA A 20 -5.34 3.45 -4.72
N LEU A 21 -4.27 4.21 -5.02
CA LEU A 21 -3.81 4.48 -6.38
C LEU A 21 -2.94 3.33 -6.91
N ALA A 22 -2.07 2.79 -6.06
CA ALA A 22 -1.21 1.65 -6.34
C ALA A 22 -1.03 0.80 -5.08
N VAL A 23 -0.65 -0.47 -5.25
CA VAL A 23 -0.26 -1.38 -4.18
C VAL A 23 0.98 -2.12 -4.64
N HIS A 24 2.06 -1.98 -3.90
CA HIS A 24 3.32 -2.69 -4.12
C HIS A 24 3.42 -3.81 -3.10
N VAL A 25 3.78 -5.01 -3.54
CA VAL A 25 3.92 -6.19 -2.70
C VAL A 25 5.31 -6.76 -2.92
N GLU A 26 6.10 -6.79 -1.86
CA GLU A 26 7.43 -7.40 -1.86
C GLU A 26 7.40 -8.63 -0.97
N THR A 27 8.01 -9.70 -1.44
CA THR A 27 8.05 -10.99 -0.74
C THR A 27 9.48 -11.35 -0.39
N PHE A 28 9.67 -11.84 0.84
CA PHE A 28 10.96 -12.22 1.37
C PHE A 28 10.86 -13.59 2.05
N PRO A 29 11.92 -14.40 2.04
CA PRO A 29 11.94 -15.67 2.75
C PRO A 29 11.80 -15.43 4.26
N ALA A 30 11.10 -16.33 4.92
CA ALA A 30 10.90 -16.29 6.36
C ALA A 30 11.06 -17.69 6.97
N HIS A 31 11.39 -17.75 8.25
CA HIS A 31 11.50 -19.02 8.97
C HIS A 31 10.11 -19.68 9.08
N ILE A 32 10.00 -21.01 9.00
CA ILE A 32 8.68 -21.69 9.02
C ILE A 32 7.85 -21.36 10.27
N ALA A 33 8.50 -21.08 11.40
CA ALA A 33 7.86 -20.69 12.65
C ALA A 33 7.58 -19.18 12.77
N SER A 34 7.88 -18.36 11.76
CA SER A 34 7.73 -16.91 11.83
C SER A 34 7.31 -16.32 10.48
N MET A 35 6.20 -15.60 10.46
CA MET A 35 5.71 -14.91 9.25
C MET A 35 5.67 -13.40 9.48
N PRO A 36 6.79 -12.69 9.27
CA PRO A 36 6.82 -11.23 9.38
C PRO A 36 6.03 -10.61 8.23
N LEU A 37 5.18 -9.64 8.56
CA LEU A 37 4.40 -8.88 7.59
C LEU A 37 4.37 -7.41 8.02
N ALA A 38 4.60 -6.52 7.05
CA ALA A 38 4.44 -5.08 7.24
C ALA A 38 3.52 -4.52 6.16
N VAL A 39 2.68 -3.57 6.54
CA VAL A 39 1.86 -2.79 5.62
C VAL A 39 2.16 -1.32 5.88
N ASN A 40 2.57 -0.62 4.83
CA ASN A 40 2.83 0.81 4.86
C ASN A 40 1.87 1.52 3.90
N LEU A 41 1.41 2.72 4.29
CA LEU A 41 0.53 3.55 3.49
C LEU A 41 1.20 4.89 3.23
N GLN A 42 1.32 5.23 1.95
CA GLN A 42 1.75 6.54 1.52
C GLN A 42 0.55 7.47 1.38
N CYS A 43 0.64 8.67 1.97
CA CYS A 43 -0.43 9.64 1.92
C CYS A 43 -0.50 10.39 0.58
N HIS A 44 -1.45 11.32 0.48
CA HIS A 44 -1.62 12.16 -0.71
C HIS A 44 -0.39 13.03 -1.02
N ALA A 45 0.45 13.32 -0.02
CA ALA A 45 1.69 14.08 -0.18
C ALA A 45 2.87 13.18 -0.59
N ALA A 46 2.64 12.33 -1.59
CA ALA A 46 3.61 11.40 -2.18
C ALA A 46 4.77 12.18 -2.83
N ARG A 47 5.88 12.35 -2.09
CA ARG A 47 7.05 13.11 -2.53
C ARG A 47 8.28 12.23 -2.44
N HIS A 48 8.75 11.77 -3.59
CA HIS A 48 9.95 10.95 -3.72
C HIS A 48 10.97 11.65 -4.61
N LYS A 49 12.24 11.58 -4.24
CA LYS A 49 13.37 12.07 -5.02
C LYS A 49 14.52 11.11 -4.84
N GLU A 50 15.12 10.70 -5.95
CA GLU A 50 16.34 9.90 -6.00
C GLU A 50 17.46 10.75 -6.60
N ALA A 51 18.70 10.52 -6.16
CA ALA A 51 19.88 11.18 -6.70
C ALA A 51 21.04 10.19 -6.71
N LEU A 52 21.84 10.23 -7.78
CA LEU A 52 23.12 9.55 -7.87
C LEU A 52 24.21 10.56 -7.54
N LEU A 53 25.11 10.19 -6.64
CA LEU A 53 26.26 11.00 -6.23
C LEU A 53 27.46 10.71 -7.13
#